data_AF-A0A645I1F9-F1
#
_entry.id   AF-A0A645I1F9-F1
#
_cell.length_a   1.000
_cell.length_b   1.000
_cell.length_c   1.000
_cell.angle_alpha   90.00
_cell.angle_beta   90.00
_cell.angle_gamma   90.00
#
_symmetry.space_group_name_H-M   'P 1'
#
loop_
_entity.id
_entity.type
_entity.pdbx_description
1 polymer ?
#
loop_
_entity_poly.entity_id
_entity_poly.type
_entity_poly.pdbx_seq_one_letter_code
_entity_poly.pdbx_strand_id
1 'polypeptide(L)'
;MDALVFSSRVDNYPLILCEALSIGVPVIATHSDAAQEVLRKAGGKTFAAEEVLSLVQMNKTDIAQTVFGTSLSAFRERSRAAYSGQQMLEEYVSFYQNL
;
A
#
# COMPACT_ATOMS: atom_id res chain seq x y z
N MET A 1 15.02 0.76 5.36
CA MET A 1 14.19 0.05 4.36
C MET A 1 13.51 1.08 3.49
N ASP A 2 13.84 1.09 2.20
CA ASP A 2 13.36 2.10 1.25
C ASP A 2 11.98 1.74 0.71
N ALA A 3 11.73 0.45 0.48
CA ALA A 3 10.41 -0.10 0.17
C ALA A 3 10.30 -1.57 0.59
N LEU A 4 9.08 -2.06 0.73
CA LEU A 4 8.74 -3.48 0.77
C LEU A 4 8.44 -3.97 -0.65
N VAL A 5 9.01 -5.11 -1.04
CA VAL A 5 8.67 -5.78 -2.30
C VAL A 5 7.77 -6.97 -1.99
N PHE A 6 6.61 -7.02 -2.64
CA PHE A 6 5.63 -8.09 -2.46
C PHE A 6 5.29 -8.75 -3.79
N SER A 7 5.64 -10.03 -3.93
CA SER A 7 5.47 -10.79 -5.17
C SER A 7 4.53 -11.98 -5.05
N SER A 8 3.72 -12.04 -3.99
CA SER A 8 2.79 -13.16 -3.81
C SER A 8 1.72 -13.14 -4.90
N ARG A 9 1.47 -14.32 -5.49
CA ARG A 9 0.39 -14.54 -6.46
C ARG A 9 -0.95 -14.81 -5.78
N VAL A 10 -0.91 -15.43 -4.60
CA VAL A 10 -2.11 -15.84 -3.86
C VAL A 10 -1.94 -15.40 -2.41
N ASP A 11 -2.81 -14.51 -1.99
CA ASP A 11 -3.01 -14.07 -0.61
C ASP A 11 -4.47 -13.60 -0.51
N ASN A 12 -5.09 -13.70 0.66
CA ASN A 12 -6.47 -13.25 0.84
C ASN A 12 -6.50 -11.76 1.15
N TYR A 13 -5.64 -11.34 2.08
CA TYR A 13 -5.49 -9.93 2.46
C TYR A 13 -4.12 -9.77 3.15
N PRO A 14 -3.08 -9.38 2.42
CA PRO A 14 -1.71 -9.46 2.90
C PRO A 14 -1.43 -8.39 3.98
N LEU A 15 -1.53 -8.80 5.26
CA LEU A 15 -1.35 -7.91 6.42
C LEU A 15 0.01 -7.22 6.44
N ILE A 16 1.04 -7.86 5.89
CA ILE A 16 2.38 -7.27 5.77
C ILE A 16 2.38 -5.97 4.94
N LEU A 17 1.46 -5.83 3.97
CA LEU A 17 1.30 -4.59 3.22
C LEU A 17 0.67 -3.50 4.09
N CYS A 18 -0.35 -3.86 4.87
CA CYS A 18 -0.99 -2.94 5.81
C CYS A 18 0.02 -2.45 6.87
N GLU A 19 0.83 -3.36 7.42
CA GLU A 19 1.89 -3.04 8.39
C GLU A 19 2.90 -2.06 7.80
N ALA A 20 3.43 -2.35 6.59
CA ALA A 20 4.38 -1.47 5.91
C ALA A 20 3.79 -0.07 5.63
N LEU A 21 2.57 -0.02 5.10
CA LEU A 21 1.87 1.23 4.80
C LEU A 21 1.57 2.03 6.08
N SER A 22 1.21 1.37 7.18
CA SER A 22 0.91 2.03 8.47
C SER A 22 2.11 2.78 9.05
N ILE A 23 3.33 2.28 8.83
CA ILE A 23 4.58 2.93 9.25
C ILE A 23 5.18 3.86 8.19
N GLY A 24 4.51 4.01 7.04
CA GLY A 24 4.94 4.87 5.94
C GLY A 24 6.14 4.33 5.16
N VAL A 25 6.20 3.01 5.00
CA VAL A 25 7.11 2.33 4.08
C VAL A 25 6.37 2.08 2.75
N PRO A 26 6.83 2.64 1.62
CA PRO A 26 6.28 2.36 0.31
C PRO A 26 6.34 0.86 -0.01
N VAL A 27 5.34 0.39 -0.74
CA VAL A 27 5.23 -1.00 -1.15
C VAL A 27 5.26 -1.06 -2.67
N ILE A 28 6.12 -1.90 -3.23
CA ILE A 28 6.12 -2.28 -4.64
C ILE A 28 5.55 -3.70 -4.70
N ALA A 29 4.40 -3.88 -5.35
CA ALA A 29 3.77 -5.18 -5.46
C ALA A 29 3.54 -5.60 -6.91
N THR A 30 3.76 -6.89 -7.20
CA THR A 30 3.31 -7.47 -8.47
C THR A 30 1.79 -7.60 -8.48
N HIS A 31 1.19 -7.74 -9.67
CA HIS A 31 -0.25 -7.92 -9.80
C HIS A 31 -0.79 -9.14 -9.03
N SER A 32 -1.69 -8.88 -8.08
CA SER A 32 -2.64 -9.81 -7.49
C SER A 32 -3.83 -9.01 -6.96
N ASP A 33 -5.01 -9.62 -6.91
CA ASP A 33 -6.24 -8.92 -6.50
C ASP A 33 -6.11 -8.33 -5.08
N ALA A 34 -5.57 -9.13 -4.15
CA ALA A 34 -5.37 -8.71 -2.77
C ALA A 34 -4.34 -7.57 -2.63
N ALA A 35 -3.23 -7.62 -3.38
CA ALA A 35 -2.26 -6.52 -3.36
C ALA A 35 -2.84 -5.25 -3.98
N GLN A 36 -3.60 -5.38 -5.07
CA GLN A 36 -4.26 -4.24 -5.72
C GLN A 36 -5.29 -3.59 -4.79
N GLU A 37 -6.09 -4.40 -4.08
CA GLU A 37 -7.06 -3.90 -3.11
C GLU A 37 -6.39 -3.06 -2.02
N VAL A 38 -5.34 -3.60 -1.39
CA VAL A 38 -4.60 -2.92 -0.32
C VAL A 38 -3.91 -1.66 -0.85
N LEU A 39 -3.17 -1.74 -1.96
CA LEU A 39 -2.46 -0.57 -2.48
C LEU A 39 -3.42 0.54 -2.89
N ARG A 40 -4.56 0.21 -3.53
CA ARG A 40 -5.55 1.19 -3.98
C ARG A 40 -6.11 2.03 -2.83
N LYS A 41 -6.32 1.45 -1.65
CA LYS A 41 -6.78 2.19 -0.46
C LYS A 41 -5.78 3.28 -0.02
N ALA A 42 -4.48 3.04 -0.20
CA ALA A 42 -3.43 4.04 0.01
C ALA A 42 -3.13 4.92 -1.23
N GLY A 43 -3.85 4.73 -2.35
CA GLY A 43 -3.62 5.44 -3.61
C GLY A 43 -2.46 4.89 -4.45
N GLY A 44 -2.01 3.67 -4.17
CA GLY A 44 -0.97 2.96 -4.90
C GLY A 44 -1.52 2.09 -6.04
N LYS A 45 -0.59 1.50 -6.82
CA LYS A 45 -0.87 0.55 -7.90
C LYS A 45 0.10 -0.63 -7.88
N THR A 46 -0.29 -1.72 -8.53
CA THR A 46 0.54 -2.91 -8.76
C THR A 46 1.24 -2.84 -10.12
N PHE A 47 2.26 -3.67 -10.31
CA PHE A 47 3.12 -3.65 -11.50
C PHE A 47 3.33 -5.05 -12.09
N ALA A 48 3.73 -5.10 -13.35
CA ALA A 48 4.20 -6.32 -13.97
C ALA A 48 5.59 -6.68 -13.40
N ALA A 49 5.95 -7.98 -13.44
CA ALA A 49 7.17 -8.46 -12.80
C ALA A 49 8.44 -7.82 -13.40
N GLU A 50 8.42 -7.56 -14.69
CA GLU A 50 9.48 -6.89 -15.46
C GLU A 50 9.68 -5.42 -15.05
N GLU A 51 8.65 -4.75 -14.55
CA GLU A 51 8.73 -3.34 -14.14
C GLU A 51 9.33 -3.21 -12.73
N VAL A 52 9.13 -4.21 -11.86
CA VAL A 52 9.54 -4.19 -10.44
C VAL A 52 11.03 -3.91 -10.28
N LEU A 53 11.88 -4.50 -11.14
CA LEU A 53 13.33 -4.33 -11.02
C LEU A 53 13.75 -2.87 -11.21
N SER A 54 13.06 -2.11 -12.06
CA SER A 54 13.35 -0.69 -12.24
C SER A 54 12.95 0.14 -11.01
N LEU A 55 11.85 -0.23 -10.35
CA LEU A 55 11.32 0.48 -9.20
C LEU A 55 12.16 0.29 -7.94
N VAL A 56 12.71 -0.92 -7.72
CA VAL A 56 13.53 -1.20 -6.53
C VAL A 56 14.88 -0.47 -6.54
N GLN A 57 15.32 0.03 -7.70
CA GLN A 57 16.52 0.86 -7.83
C GLN A 57 16.27 2.33 -7.52
N MET A 58 15.01 2.75 -7.42
CA MET A 58 14.64 4.12 -7.12
C MET A 58 14.85 4.42 -5.64
N ASN A 59 15.10 5.69 -5.31
CA ASN A 59 15.08 6.13 -3.92
C ASN A 59 13.63 6.19 -3.40
N LYS A 60 13.49 6.22 -2.08
CA LYS A 60 12.18 6.19 -1.40
C LYS A 60 11.20 7.28 -1.85
N THR A 61 11.69 8.47 -2.20
CA THR A 61 10.86 9.59 -2.67
C THR A 61 10.32 9.32 -4.06
N ASP A 62 11.17 8.82 -4.96
CA ASP A 62 10.78 8.46 -6.33
C ASP A 62 9.84 7.26 -6.36
N ILE A 63 9.99 6.30 -5.42
CA ILE A 63 9.04 5.21 -5.25
C ILE A 63 7.67 5.76 -4.82
N ALA A 64 7.62 6.67 -3.84
CA ALA A 64 6.36 7.28 -3.41
C ALA A 64 5.64 7.98 -4.57
N GLN A 65 6.40 8.71 -5.40
CA GLN A 65 5.84 9.38 -6.57
C GLN A 65 5.38 8.40 -7.65
N THR A 66 6.20 7.40 -7.99
CA THR A 66 5.91 6.46 -9.09
C THR A 66 4.78 5.50 -8.74
N VAL A 67 4.74 5.02 -7.50
CA VAL A 67 3.78 4.02 -7.05
C VAL A 67 2.48 4.65 -6.55
N PHE A 68 2.56 5.75 -5.79
CA PHE A 68 1.42 6.36 -5.10
C PHE A 68 1.01 7.73 -5.66
N GLY A 69 1.72 8.22 -6.70
CA GLY A 69 1.37 9.46 -7.40
C GLY A 69 1.55 10.72 -6.56
N THR A 70 2.36 10.68 -5.51
CA THR A 70 2.44 11.78 -4.54
C THR A 70 3.81 11.87 -3.85
N SER A 71 4.05 12.97 -3.13
CA SER A 71 5.28 13.16 -2.37
C SER A 71 5.40 12.15 -1.23
N LEU A 72 6.62 11.91 -0.77
CA LEU A 72 6.86 10.99 0.35
C LEU A 72 6.10 11.39 1.62
N SER A 73 5.99 12.70 1.93
CA SER A 73 5.25 13.16 3.11
C SER A 73 3.75 12.88 2.99
N ALA A 74 3.14 13.25 1.85
CA ALA A 74 1.72 13.04 1.61
C ALA A 74 1.36 11.55 1.56
N PHE A 75 2.23 10.72 0.97
CA PHE A 75 2.10 9.27 1.00
C PHE A 75 2.07 8.73 2.44
N ARG A 76 3.00 9.18 3.31
CA ARG A 76 3.09 8.70 4.70
C ARG A 76 1.87 9.08 5.52
N GLU A 77 1.38 10.30 5.37
CA GLU A 77 0.17 10.77 6.04
C GLU A 77 -1.05 9.96 5.59
N ARG A 78 -1.27 9.84 4.27
CA ARG A 78 -2.39 9.11 3.70
C ARG A 78 -2.38 7.63 4.09
N SER A 79 -1.23 6.97 3.97
CA SER A 79 -1.11 5.54 4.27
C SER A 79 -1.33 5.25 5.75
N ARG A 80 -0.82 6.11 6.62
CA ARG A 80 -1.06 6.01 8.06
C ARG A 80 -2.54 6.21 8.41
N ALA A 81 -3.21 7.18 7.79
CA ALA A 81 -4.63 7.39 8.00
C ALA A 81 -5.45 6.17 7.53
N ALA A 82 -5.22 5.72 6.28
CA ALA A 82 -5.92 4.60 5.65
C ALA A 82 -5.81 3.27 6.41
N TYR A 83 -4.67 3.04 7.06
CA TYR A 83 -4.37 1.81 7.82
C TYR A 83 -4.23 2.07 9.33
N SER A 84 -4.80 3.16 9.84
CA SER A 84 -4.87 3.41 11.27
C SER A 84 -5.89 2.50 11.93
N GLY A 85 -5.65 2.10 13.18
CA GLY A 85 -6.63 1.37 13.97
C GLY A 85 -7.95 2.13 14.14
N GLN A 86 -7.90 3.47 14.16
CA GLN A 86 -9.09 4.32 14.19
C GLN A 86 -9.94 4.14 12.92
N GLN A 87 -9.33 4.30 11.74
CA GLN A 87 -10.03 4.11 10.47
C GLN A 87 -10.62 2.71 10.33
N MET A 88 -9.89 1.67 10.76
CA MET A 88 -10.39 0.29 10.76
C MET A 88 -11.62 0.12 11.65
N LEU A 89 -11.62 0.74 12.84
CA LEU A 89 -12.77 0.71 13.75
C LEU A 89 -13.97 1.45 13.16
N GLU A 90 -13.75 2.63 12.57
CA GLU A 90 -14.80 3.43 11.95
C GLU A 90 -15.47 2.67 10.79
N GLU A 91 -14.70 2.01 9.93
CA GLU A 91 -15.22 1.14 8.87
C GLU A 91 -16.06 0.01 9.44
N TYR A 92 -15.59 -0.66 10.50
CA TYR A 92 -16.31 -1.74 11.15
C TYR A 92 -17.64 -1.26 11.76
N VAL A 93 -17.64 -0.13 12.47
CA VAL A 93 -18.86 0.46 13.06
C VAL A 93 -19.85 0.87 11.97
N SER A 94 -19.39 1.47 10.88
CA SER A 94 -20.23 1.89 9.77
C SER A 94 -20.98 0.72 9.14
N PHE A 95 -20.37 -0.47 9.11
CA PHE A 95 -21.02 -1.68 8.62
C PHE A 95 -22.24 -2.06 9.48
N TYR A 96 -22.12 -2.00 10.82
CA TYR A 96 -23.23 -2.27 11.73
C TYR A 96 -24.32 -1.21 11.73
N GLN A 97 -23.98 0.04 11.45
CA GLN A 97 -24.98 1.12 11.37
C GLN A 97 -25.82 1.07 10.09
N ASN A 98 -25.31 0.39 9.05
CA ASN A 98 -25.98 0.22 7.76
C ASN A 98 -26.60 -1.17 7.57
N LEU A 99 -26.61 -2.00 8.64
CA LEU A 99 -27.33 -3.27 8.74
C LEU A 99 -28.77 -3.02 9.19
#